data_AF-A0A9D4BXV9-F1
#
_entry.id   AF-A0A9D4BXV9-F1
#
_cell.length_a   1.000
_cell.length_b   1.000
_cell.length_c   1.000
_cell.angle_alpha   90.00
_cell.angle_beta   90.00
_cell.angle_gamma   90.00
#
_symmetry.space_group_name_H-M   'P 1'
#
loop_
_entity.id
_entity.type
_entity.pdbx_description
1 polymer ?
#
loop_
_entity_poly.entity_id
_entity_poly.type
_entity_poly.pdbx_seq_one_letter_code
_entity_poly.pdbx_strand_id
1 'polypeptide(L)'
;MTSFSLRECLYYAKELGSSVYLCFLDARQAFDRLWHDGLFHKLLSTSGVNDPDPVIDTNTLLTLREMYRNSTSRVRHRGLISEPLPVRQGTRQGGNS
;
A
#
# COMPACT_ATOMS: atom_id res chain seq x y z
N MET A 1 15.52 -0.73 1.76
CA MET A 1 15.51 -1.13 3.18
C MET A 1 15.61 -2.64 3.38
N THR A 2 14.86 -3.46 2.64
CA THR A 2 14.91 -4.94 2.76
C THR A 2 16.28 -5.58 2.49
N SER A 3 17.10 -5.00 1.61
CA SER A 3 18.44 -5.56 1.30
C SER A 3 19.44 -5.46 2.45
N PHE A 4 19.34 -4.43 3.31
CA PHE A 4 20.25 -4.24 4.43
C PHE A 4 19.98 -5.27 5.52
N SER A 5 18.73 -5.38 5.98
CA SER A 5 18.36 -6.35 7.01
C SER A 5 18.65 -7.79 6.60
N LEU A 6 18.38 -8.15 5.34
CA LEU A 6 18.73 -9.48 4.81
C LEU A 6 20.24 -9.74 4.87
N ARG A 7 21.04 -8.75 4.49
CA ARG A 7 22.51 -8.83 4.51
C ARG A 7 23.03 -9.06 5.93
N GLU A 8 22.55 -8.29 6.90
CA GLU A 8 22.97 -8.45 8.30
C GLU A 8 22.59 -9.82 8.87
N CYS A 9 21.37 -10.31 8.59
CA CYS A 9 20.96 -11.65 9.00
C CYS A 9 21.85 -12.76 8.40
N LEU A 10 22.26 -12.61 7.14
CA LEU A 10 23.16 -13.56 6.48
C LEU A 10 24.56 -13.55 7.11
N TYR A 11 25.11 -12.37 7.42
CA TYR A 11 26.41 -12.27 8.09
C TYR A 11 26.38 -12.89 9.48
N TYR A 12 25.36 -12.56 10.27
CA TYR A 12 25.19 -13.10 11.62
C TYR A 12 25.12 -14.64 11.63
N ALA A 13 24.30 -15.22 10.76
CA ALA A 13 24.19 -16.68 10.68
C ALA A 13 25.48 -17.34 10.19
N LYS A 14 26.21 -16.68 9.27
CA LYS A 14 27.52 -17.15 8.80
C LYS A 14 28.56 -17.16 9.92
N GLU A 15 28.60 -16.13 10.77
CA GLU A 15 29.50 -16.08 11.94
C GLU A 15 29.22 -17.22 12.93
N LEU A 16 27.95 -17.60 13.08
CA LEU A 16 27.53 -18.71 13.94
C LEU A 16 27.63 -20.09 13.27
N GLY A 17 28.10 -20.18 12.03
CA GLY A 17 28.18 -21.43 11.28
C GLY A 17 26.82 -22.08 11.00
N SER A 18 25.73 -21.30 11.04
CA SER A 18 24.36 -21.78 10.88
C SER A 18 23.87 -21.68 9.44
N SER A 19 23.06 -22.65 9.00
CA SER A 19 22.42 -22.63 7.68
C SER A 19 21.29 -21.61 7.65
N VAL A 20 21.25 -20.77 6.61
CA VAL A 20 20.15 -19.83 6.35
C VAL A 20 19.29 -20.32 5.20
N TYR A 21 17.98 -20.33 5.40
CA TYR A 21 16.99 -20.61 4.36
C TYR A 21 16.22 -19.33 4.06
N LEU A 22 16.05 -19.01 2.78
CA LEU A 22 15.39 -17.79 2.32
C LEU A 22 14.12 -18.14 1.55
N CYS A 23 13.04 -17.40 1.83
CA CYS A 23 11.80 -17.43 1.06
C CYS A 23 11.52 -16.02 0.54
N PHE A 24 11.47 -15.88 -0.78
CA PHE A 24 11.14 -14.62 -1.44
C PHE A 24 9.66 -14.60 -1.80
N LEU A 25 8.93 -13.60 -1.31
CA LEU A 25 7.53 -13.39 -1.63
C LEU A 25 7.42 -12.12 -2.48
N ASP A 26 6.85 -12.28 -3.67
CA ASP A 26 6.51 -11.15 -4.55
C ASP A 26 5.00 -11.08 -4.74
N ALA A 27 4.43 -9.92 -4.45
CA ALA A 27 3.00 -9.67 -4.55
C ALA A 27 2.68 -9.06 -5.92
N ARG A 28 2.07 -9.86 -6.80
CA ARG A 28 1.68 -9.42 -8.13
C ARG A 28 0.75 -8.21 -8.07
N GLN A 29 1.15 -7.10 -8.69
CA GLN A 29 0.36 -5.87 -8.82
C GLN A 29 -0.14 -5.37 -7.46
N ALA A 30 0.73 -5.37 -6.43
CA ALA A 30 0.36 -5.07 -5.05
C ALA A 30 -0.43 -3.77 -4.89
N PHE A 31 -0.04 -2.71 -5.62
CA PHE A 31 -0.74 -1.43 -5.57
C PHE A 31 -2.02 -1.41 -6.39
N ASP A 32 -2.16 -2.19 -7.46
CA ASP A 32 -3.37 -2.18 -8.29
C ASP A 32 -4.48 -3.08 -7.71
N ARG A 33 -4.11 -4.03 -6.84
CA ARG A 33 -5.02 -5.00 -6.20
C ARG A 33 -5.37 -4.66 -4.77
N LEU A 34 -5.02 -3.46 -4.32
CA LEU A 34 -5.26 -3.03 -2.96
C LEU A 34 -6.77 -2.94 -2.68
N TRP A 35 -7.23 -3.69 -1.67
CA TRP A 35 -8.63 -3.67 -1.24
C TRP A 35 -8.89 -2.47 -0.34
N HIS A 36 -9.75 -1.55 -0.80
CA HIS A 36 -10.01 -0.28 -0.12
C HIS A 36 -10.62 -0.47 1.27
N ASP A 37 -11.62 -1.34 1.44
CA ASP A 37 -12.25 -1.52 2.76
C ASP A 37 -11.26 -2.11 3.76
N GLY A 38 -10.44 -3.08 3.33
CA GLY A 38 -9.38 -3.65 4.15
C GLY A 38 -8.31 -2.63 4.52
N LEU A 39 -7.95 -1.72 3.61
CA LEU A 39 -7.03 -0.61 3.89
C LEU A 39 -7.60 0.32 4.97
N PHE A 40 -8.84 0.79 4.81
CA PHE A 40 -9.44 1.72 5.77
C PHE A 40 -9.76 1.06 7.12
N HIS A 41 -10.12 -0.22 7.14
CA HIS A 41 -10.24 -0.99 8.36
C HIS A 41 -8.91 -1.03 9.14
N LYS A 42 -7.80 -1.32 8.44
CA LYS A 42 -6.46 -1.30 9.04
C LYS A 42 -6.09 0.09 9.52
N LEU A 43 -6.27 1.12 8.69
CA LEU A 43 -5.96 2.51 9.07
C LEU A 43 -6.70 2.91 10.35
N LEU A 44 -8.00 2.66 10.45
CA LEU A 44 -8.80 2.94 11.65
C LEU A 44 -8.24 2.21 12.88
N SER A 45 -7.82 0.95 12.72
CA SER A 45 -7.26 0.16 13.83
C SER A 45 -5.87 0.63 14.29
N THR A 46 -5.04 1.17 13.39
CA THR A 46 -3.66 1.59 13.69
C THR A 46 -3.49 3.07 13.99
N SER A 47 -4.45 3.92 13.60
CA SER A 47 -4.34 5.38 13.79
C SER A 47 -4.77 5.85 15.17
N GLY A 48 -5.27 4.95 16.04
CA GLY A 48 -5.66 5.30 17.40
C GLY A 48 -6.78 6.34 17.43
N VAL A 49 -7.75 6.28 16.50
CA VAL A 49 -8.81 7.32 16.36
C VAL A 49 -9.63 7.51 17.65
N ASN A 50 -9.63 6.52 18.54
CA ASN A 50 -10.29 6.59 19.85
C ASN A 50 -9.37 7.11 20.97
N ASP A 51 -8.08 7.29 20.69
CA ASP A 51 -7.11 7.81 21.63
C ASP A 51 -7.18 9.35 21.68
N PRO A 52 -6.79 9.97 22.81
CA PRO A 52 -6.82 11.43 22.97
C PRO A 52 -5.88 12.18 22.01
N ASP A 53 -4.89 11.49 21.41
CA ASP A 53 -3.96 12.05 20.44
C ASP A 53 -3.78 11.08 19.24
N PRO A 54 -4.73 11.10 18.28
CA PRO A 54 -4.71 10.16 17.16
C PRO A 54 -3.65 10.53 16.13
N VAL A 55 -3.01 9.53 15.54
CA VAL A 55 -1.99 9.72 14.49
C VAL A 55 -2.60 10.33 13.22
N ILE A 56 -3.88 10.04 12.96
CA ILE A 56 -4.65 10.58 11.84
C ILE A 56 -6.03 10.96 12.37
N ASP A 57 -6.44 12.20 12.18
CA ASP A 57 -7.77 12.65 12.59
C ASP A 57 -8.88 12.04 11.74
N THR A 58 -10.08 11.95 12.32
CA THR A 58 -11.26 11.34 11.69
C THR A 58 -11.66 12.01 10.38
N ASN A 59 -11.51 13.34 10.27
CA ASN A 59 -11.94 14.08 9.08
C ASN A 59 -11.01 13.80 7.90
N THR A 60 -9.71 13.74 8.14
CA THR A 60 -8.72 13.33 7.14
C THR A 60 -9.01 11.91 6.64
N LEU A 61 -9.31 10.97 7.55
CA LEU A 61 -9.58 9.58 7.19
C LEU A 61 -10.88 9.43 6.36
N LEU A 62 -11.94 10.17 6.71
CA LEU A 62 -13.17 10.24 5.93
C LEU A 62 -12.95 10.85 4.55
N THR A 63 -12.18 11.93 4.48
CA THR A 63 -11.85 12.60 3.21
C THR A 63 -11.09 11.63 2.29
N LEU A 64 -10.08 10.94 2.81
CA LEU A 64 -9.34 9.92 2.06
C LEU A 64 -10.27 8.79 1.60
N ARG A 65 -11.20 8.34 2.44
CA ARG A 65 -12.15 7.30 2.07
C ARG A 65 -13.03 7.72 0.89
N GLU A 66 -13.55 8.94 0.91
CA GLU A 66 -14.37 9.46 -0.19
C GLU A 66 -13.57 9.68 -1.47
N MET A 67 -12.30 10.09 -1.37
CA MET A 67 -11.40 10.17 -2.51
C MET A 67 -11.18 8.81 -3.19
N TYR A 68 -11.04 7.73 -2.42
CA TYR A 68 -10.89 6.38 -2.95
C TYR A 68 -12.22 5.83 -3.51
N ARG A 69 -13.34 6.07 -2.83
CA ARG A 69 -14.66 5.57 -3.20
C ARG A 69 -15.20 6.15 -4.51
N ASN A 70 -14.99 7.45 -4.73
CA ASN A 70 -15.51 8.16 -5.91
C ASN A 70 -14.45 8.31 -7.02
N SER A 71 -13.37 7.55 -6.96
CA SER A 71 -12.28 7.63 -7.94
C SER A 71 -12.68 7.01 -9.28
N THR A 72 -12.41 7.74 -10.36
CA THR A 72 -12.56 7.25 -11.74
C THR A 72 -11.23 7.37 -12.49
N SER A 73 -11.04 6.53 -13.51
CA SER A 73 -9.86 6.52 -14.36
C SER A 73 -10.27 6.54 -15.84
N ARG A 74 -9.39 7.06 -16.70
CA ARG A 74 -9.57 7.06 -18.15
C ARG A 74 -8.30 6.51 -18.80
N VAL A 75 -8.47 5.72 -19.85
CA VAL A 75 -7.36 5.14 -20.60
C VAL A 75 -7.13 5.98 -21.86
N ARG A 76 -5.90 6.47 -22.03
CA ARG A 76 -5.47 7.12 -23.28
C ARG A 76 -4.75 6.10 -24.15
N HIS A 77 -5.24 5.87 -25.35
CA HIS A 77 -4.61 4.98 -26.32
C HIS A 77 -4.68 5.57 -27.73
N ARG A 78 -3.51 5.73 -28.38
CA ARG A 78 -3.38 6.27 -29.76
C ARG A 78 -4.14 7.59 -29.97
N GLY A 79 -4.05 8.51 -28.99
CA GLY A 79 -4.70 9.82 -29.05
C GLY A 79 -6.19 9.84 -28.67
N LEU A 80 -6.83 8.67 -28.54
CA LEU A 80 -8.20 8.55 -28.06
C LEU A 80 -8.23 8.37 -26.54
N ILE A 81 -9.27 8.89 -25.89
CA ILE A 81 -9.49 8.76 -24.45
C ILE A 81 -10.80 8.00 -24.22
N SER A 82 -10.77 6.98 -23.36
CA SER A 82 -11.95 6.22 -23.00
C SER A 82 -12.98 7.06 -22.24
N GLU A 83 -14.19 6.53 -22.12
CA GLU A 83 -15.12 6.97 -21.09
C GLU A 83 -14.55 6.73 -19.68
N PRO A 84 -15.00 7.47 -18.66
CA PRO A 84 -14.61 7.27 -17.27
C PRO A 84 -14.97 5.87 -16.76
N LEU A 85 -14.01 5.20 -16.15
CA LEU A 85 -14.17 3.88 -15.54
C LEU A 85 -14.02 4.01 -14.01
N PRO A 86 -14.91 3.43 -13.20
CA PRO A 86 -14.78 3.48 -11.75
C PRO A 86 -13.57 2.65 -11.27
N VAL A 87 -12.79 3.21 -10.35
CA VAL A 87 -11.66 2.54 -9.72
C VAL A 87 -12.14 1.87 -8.44
N ARG A 88 -12.35 0.55 -8.49
CA ARG A 88 -12.89 -0.23 -7.35
C ARG A 88 -11.82 -0.85 -6.44
N GLN A 89 -10.59 -0.89 -6.91
CA GLN A 89 -9.45 -1.44 -6.19
C GLN A 89 -8.17 -0.75 -6.65
N GLY A 90 -7.16 -0.86 -5.82
CA GLY A 90 -5.84 -0.34 -6.09
C GLY A 90 -5.66 1.12 -5.72
N THR A 91 -4.44 1.59 -5.85
CA THR A 91 -4.02 2.97 -5.67
C THR A 91 -3.26 3.43 -6.90
N ARG A 92 -3.27 4.74 -7.17
CA ARG A 92 -2.59 5.30 -8.33
C ARG A 92 -1.09 5.34 -8.06
N GLN A 93 -0.33 4.59 -8.85
CA GLN A 93 1.13 4.62 -8.79
C GLN A 93 1.62 5.91 -9.46
N GLY A 94 2.54 6.64 -8.80
CA GLY A 94 3.13 7.88 -9.33
C GLY A 94 2.43 9.18 -8.91
N GLY A 95 1.63 9.17 -7.83
CA GLY A 95 0.92 10.36 -7.32
C GLY A 95 1.79 11.47 -6.70
N ASN A 96 3.11 11.41 -6.84
CA ASN A 96 4.02 12.50 -6.45
C ASN A 96 4.36 13.32 -7.70
N SER A 97 3.51 14.30 -8.02
CA SER A 97 3.81 15.39 -8.95
C SER A 97 3.12 16.66 -8.48
#